data_AF-A0A9P7RQ26-F1
#
_entry.id   AF-A0A9P7RQ26-F1
#
_cell.length_a   1.000
_cell.length_b   1.000
_cell.length_c   1.000
_cell.angle_alpha   90.00
_cell.angle_beta   90.00
_cell.angle_gamma   90.00
#
_symmetry.space_group_name_H-M   'P 1'
#
loop_
_entity.id
_entity.type
_entity.pdbx_description
1 polymer ?
#
loop_
_entity_poly.entity_id
_entity_poly.type
_entity_poly.pdbx_seq_one_letter_code
_entity_poly.pdbx_strand_id
1 'polypeptide(L)'
;MYISDTVYASQDKKDDPKAGVKSTALLFGRYARLMLHIFGTLMMACLAAAGLMNKQGTWFFVGTGSAASHLFYQTLRVDLDDPKSCLRCFESNAWQFGGIVWAGLFLDYITSVHVW
;
A
#
# COMPACT_ATOMS: atom_id res chain seq x y z
N MET A 1 1.68 -2.51 -4.74
CA MET A 1 2.85 -3.03 -5.47
C MET A 1 4.10 -2.98 -4.58
N TYR A 2 4.64 -1.80 -4.23
CA TYR A 2 5.89 -1.73 -3.43
C TYR A 2 5.84 -2.38 -2.04
N ILE A 3 4.72 -2.24 -1.32
CA ILE A 3 4.54 -2.82 0.02
C ILE A 3 4.54 -4.35 -0.05
N SER A 4 3.79 -4.88 -1.00
CA SER A 4 3.73 -6.30 -1.32
C SER A 4 5.10 -6.88 -1.69
N ASP A 5 5.87 -6.20 -2.54
CA ASP A 5 7.20 -6.66 -2.97
C ASP A 5 8.22 -6.57 -1.84
N THR A 6 8.15 -5.55 -0.98
CA THR A 6 9.06 -5.39 0.18
C THR A 6 8.82 -6.47 1.23
N VAL A 7 7.55 -6.84 1.42
CA VAL A 7 7.10 -7.91 2.32
C VAL A 7 7.46 -9.31 1.79
N TYR A 8 7.48 -9.49 0.48
CA TYR A 8 7.97 -10.72 -0.15
C TYR A 8 9.49 -10.81 -0.04
N ALA A 9 10.20 -9.74 -0.38
CA ALA A 9 11.66 -9.68 -0.29
C ALA A 9 12.17 -9.84 1.16
N SER A 10 11.40 -9.43 2.18
CA SER A 10 11.77 -9.69 3.58
C SER A 10 11.67 -11.17 3.99
N GLN A 11 10.83 -11.95 3.31
CA GLN A 11 10.75 -13.41 3.53
C GLN A 11 12.01 -14.12 3.01
N ASP A 12 12.50 -13.69 1.85
CA ASP A 12 13.71 -14.28 1.23
C ASP A 12 15.01 -13.79 1.88
N LYS A 13 14.97 -12.79 2.78
CA LYS A 13 16.14 -12.19 3.43
C LYS A 13 17.06 -13.20 4.16
N LYS A 14 16.54 -14.35 4.58
CA LYS A 14 17.32 -15.44 5.23
C LYS A 14 17.93 -16.43 4.24
N ASP A 15 17.40 -16.51 3.02
CA ASP A 15 17.79 -17.50 2.02
C ASP A 15 18.55 -16.87 0.84
N ASP A 16 18.29 -15.59 0.53
CA ASP A 16 19.03 -14.78 -0.44
C ASP A 16 20.56 -14.78 -0.22
N PRO A 17 21.09 -14.63 1.01
CA PRO A 17 22.53 -14.69 1.24
C PRO A 17 23.12 -16.07 0.95
N LYS A 18 22.34 -17.14 1.17
CA LYS A 18 22.76 -18.53 0.90
C LYS A 18 22.76 -18.84 -0.60
N ALA A 19 21.88 -18.19 -1.35
CA ALA A 19 21.80 -18.27 -2.81
C ALA A 19 22.72 -17.27 -3.54
N GLY A 20 23.40 -16.37 -2.82
CA GLY A 20 24.28 -15.34 -3.40
C GLY A 20 23.54 -14.15 -4.04
N VAL A 21 22.24 -14.00 -3.76
CA VAL A 21 21.38 -12.96 -4.32
C VAL A 21 21.46 -11.68 -3.49
N LYS A 22 21.70 -10.54 -4.13
CA LYS A 22 21.70 -9.21 -3.49
C LYS A 22 20.33 -8.53 -3.65
N SER A 23 19.36 -8.98 -2.85
CA SER A 23 18.01 -8.43 -2.83
C SER A 23 17.92 -7.02 -2.26
N THR A 24 16.93 -6.24 -2.69
CA THR A 24 16.57 -4.92 -2.13
C THR A 24 16.20 -5.02 -0.64
N ALA A 25 15.72 -6.17 -0.16
CA ALA A 25 15.51 -6.39 1.27
C ALA A 25 16.83 -6.47 2.06
N LEU A 26 17.91 -6.96 1.45
CA LEU A 26 19.26 -6.88 2.01
C LEU A 26 19.81 -5.46 1.96
N LEU A 27 19.60 -4.74 0.84
CA LEU A 27 20.06 -3.36 0.66
C LEU A 27 19.43 -2.40 1.69
N PHE A 28 18.11 -2.51 1.88
CA PHE A 28 17.40 -1.65 2.83
C PHE A 28 17.52 -2.15 4.26
N GLY A 29 17.63 -3.45 4.52
CA GLY A 29 17.93 -4.00 5.84
C GLY A 29 17.05 -3.41 6.95
N ARG A 30 17.63 -2.58 7.82
CA ARG A 30 16.93 -1.84 8.90
C ARG A 30 16.01 -0.71 8.42
N TYR A 31 16.27 -0.17 7.24
CA TYR A 31 15.49 0.91 6.61
C TYR A 31 14.30 0.40 5.81
N ALA A 32 14.09 -0.92 5.71
CA ALA A 32 12.95 -1.49 4.97
C ALA A 32 11.61 -0.90 5.45
N ARG A 33 11.43 -0.77 6.78
CA ARG A 33 10.24 -0.14 7.36
C ARG A 33 10.12 1.34 6.99
N LEU A 34 11.23 2.09 6.93
CA LEU A 34 11.22 3.50 6.55
C LEU A 34 10.84 3.67 5.07
N MET A 35 11.43 2.85 4.18
CA MET A 35 11.09 2.84 2.76
C MET A 35 9.62 2.49 2.53
N LEU A 36 9.09 1.52 3.28
CA LEU A 36 7.67 1.15 3.25
C LEU A 36 6.75 2.36 3.47
N HIS A 37 7.06 3.19 4.48
CA HIS A 37 6.31 4.40 4.77
C HIS A 37 6.49 5.47 3.69
N ILE A 38 7.72 5.68 3.19
CA ILE A 38 8.00 6.70 2.17
C ILE A 38 7.27 6.37 0.87
N PHE A 39 7.44 5.16 0.35
CA PHE A 39 6.78 4.74 -0.89
C PHE A 39 5.26 4.63 -0.72
N GLY A 40 4.77 4.17 0.44
CA GLY A 40 3.34 4.16 0.75
C GLY A 40 2.74 5.56 0.76
N THR A 41 3.41 6.53 1.39
CA THR A 41 2.97 7.93 1.44
C THR A 41 2.99 8.56 0.05
N LEU A 42 4.07 8.35 -0.71
CA LEU A 42 4.19 8.88 -2.07
C LEU A 42 3.11 8.32 -3.00
N MET A 43 2.80 7.02 -2.90
CA MET A 43 1.71 6.40 -3.64
C MET A 43 0.36 7.07 -3.33
N MET A 44 0.05 7.28 -2.04
CA MET A 44 -1.19 7.95 -1.64
C MET A 44 -1.25 9.41 -2.11
N ALA A 45 -0.11 10.11 -2.08
CA ALA A 45 -0.02 11.48 -2.58
C ALA A 45 -0.27 11.54 -4.10
N CYS A 46 0.31 10.62 -4.88
CA CYS A 46 0.05 10.51 -6.31
C CYS A 46 -1.43 10.19 -6.60
N LEU A 47 -2.05 9.30 -5.82
CA LEU A 47 -3.46 8.96 -5.96
C LEU A 47 -4.36 10.18 -5.68
N ALA A 48 -4.08 10.93 -4.60
CA ALA A 48 -4.79 12.15 -4.29
C ALA A 48 -4.60 13.23 -5.36
N ALA A 49 -3.38 13.39 -5.89
CA ALA A 49 -3.08 14.32 -6.97
C ALA A 49 -3.86 13.96 -8.26
N ALA A 50 -3.92 12.68 -8.61
CA ALA A 50 -4.71 12.20 -9.74
C ALA A 50 -6.22 12.50 -9.56
N GLY A 51 -6.75 12.38 -8.34
CA GLY A 51 -8.12 12.77 -8.02
C GLY A 51 -8.38 14.27 -8.21
N LEU A 52 -7.45 15.11 -7.73
CA LEU A 52 -7.51 16.57 -7.91
C LEU A 52 -7.49 16.95 -9.40
N MET A 53 -6.59 16.34 -10.19
CA MET A 53 -6.48 16.61 -11.63
C MET A 53 -7.74 16.18 -12.41
N ASN A 54 -8.40 15.10 -11.98
CA ASN A 54 -9.64 14.62 -12.58
C ASN A 54 -10.90 15.30 -12.01
N LYS A 55 -10.76 16.25 -11.09
CA LYS A 55 -11.88 16.91 -10.39
C LYS A 55 -12.85 15.92 -9.75
N GLN A 56 -12.32 14.84 -9.16
CA GLN A 56 -13.12 13.87 -8.43
C GLN A 56 -13.82 14.52 -7.23
N GLY A 57 -14.97 13.96 -6.85
CA GLY A 57 -15.82 14.45 -5.78
C GLY A 57 -15.38 14.02 -4.39
N THR A 58 -16.21 14.37 -3.41
CA THR A 58 -15.94 14.14 -1.99
C THR A 58 -15.78 12.66 -1.66
N TRP A 59 -16.51 11.76 -2.33
CA TRP A 59 -16.48 10.33 -2.04
C TRP A 59 -15.16 9.68 -2.42
N PHE A 60 -14.53 10.16 -3.50
CA PHE A 60 -13.18 9.74 -3.87
C PHE A 60 -12.16 10.09 -2.77
N PHE A 61 -12.21 11.31 -2.23
CA PHE A 61 -11.27 11.74 -1.18
C PHE A 61 -11.52 11.04 0.15
N VAL A 62 -12.78 10.73 0.49
CA VAL A 62 -13.12 9.92 1.67
C VAL A 62 -12.57 8.49 1.52
N GLY A 63 -12.74 7.87 0.35
CA GLY A 63 -12.17 6.55 0.05
C GLY A 63 -10.65 6.56 0.10
N THR A 64 -10.02 7.55 -0.52
CA THR A 64 -8.56 7.72 -0.53
C THR A 64 -8.01 7.95 0.89
N GLY A 65 -8.67 8.77 1.70
CA GLY A 65 -8.30 8.99 3.11
C GLY A 65 -8.41 7.71 3.93
N SER A 66 -9.51 6.97 3.77
CA SER A 66 -9.72 5.69 4.44
C SER A 66 -8.65 4.66 4.05
N ALA A 67 -8.30 4.60 2.77
CA ALA A 67 -7.23 3.75 2.26
C ALA A 67 -5.86 4.14 2.85
N ALA A 68 -5.57 5.43 2.98
CA ALA A 68 -4.35 5.93 3.60
C ALA A 68 -4.26 5.53 5.08
N SER A 69 -5.35 5.69 5.84
CA SER A 69 -5.41 5.27 7.25
C SER A 69 -5.21 3.76 7.42
N HIS A 70 -5.85 2.95 6.57
CA HIS A 70 -5.68 1.50 6.56
C HIS A 70 -4.22 1.09 6.27
N LEU A 71 -3.61 1.72 5.27
CA LEU A 71 -2.22 1.49 4.90
C LEU A 71 -1.28 1.84 6.04
N PHE A 72 -1.46 3.02 6.65
CA PHE A 72 -0.66 3.47 7.77
C PHE A 72 -0.77 2.52 8.97
N TYR A 73 -1.99 2.08 9.31
CA TYR A 73 -2.23 1.12 10.37
C TYR A 73 -1.50 -0.22 10.13
N GLN A 74 -1.56 -0.75 8.91
CA GLN A 74 -0.84 -1.98 8.55
C GLN A 74 0.68 -1.81 8.65
N THR A 75 1.20 -0.69 8.14
CA THR A 75 2.64 -0.40 8.11
C THR A 75 3.23 -0.27 9.53
N LEU A 76 2.43 0.14 10.51
CA LEU A 76 2.81 0.17 11.93
C LEU A 76 2.80 -1.23 12.56
N ARG A 77 1.78 -2.04 12.26
CA ARG A 77 1.55 -3.35 12.88
C ARG A 77 2.35 -4.50 12.27
N VAL A 78 2.82 -4.35 11.03
CA VAL A 78 3.53 -5.42 10.33
C VAL A 78 4.85 -5.73 11.04
N ASP A 79 5.00 -6.99 11.43
CA ASP A 79 6.29 -7.57 11.76
C ASP A 79 6.95 -8.04 10.46
N LEU A 80 8.10 -7.44 10.12
CA LEU A 80 8.88 -7.76 8.91
C LEU A 80 9.77 -8.99 9.10
N ASP A 81 9.99 -9.42 10.34
CA ASP A 81 10.81 -10.59 10.67
C ASP A 81 9.97 -11.89 10.78
N ASP A 82 8.63 -11.77 10.82
CA ASP A 82 7.68 -12.89 10.75
C ASP A 82 7.06 -13.01 9.34
N PRO A 83 7.41 -14.06 8.56
CA PRO A 83 6.82 -14.34 7.26
C PRO A 83 5.28 -14.45 7.27
N LYS A 84 4.68 -14.93 8.36
CA LYS A 84 3.21 -15.06 8.46
C LYS A 84 2.52 -13.71 8.67
N SER A 85 3.15 -12.80 9.41
CA SER A 85 2.71 -11.41 9.53
C SER A 85 2.81 -10.70 8.18
N CYS A 86 3.93 -10.88 7.49
CA CYS A 86 4.16 -10.41 6.14
C CYS A 86 3.06 -10.86 5.16
N LEU A 87 2.80 -12.17 5.07
CA LEU A 87 1.76 -12.71 4.18
C LEU A 87 0.37 -12.12 4.48
N ARG A 88 -0.01 -12.01 5.76
CA ARG A 88 -1.30 -11.40 6.17
C ARG A 88 -1.40 -9.93 5.76
N CYS A 89 -0.32 -9.18 5.88
CA CYS A 89 -0.26 -7.79 5.43
C CYS A 89 -0.40 -7.71 3.89
N PHE A 90 0.26 -8.61 3.16
CA PHE A 90 0.12 -8.69 1.70
C PHE A 90 -1.34 -8.95 1.27
N GLU A 91 -1.99 -9.96 1.87
CA GLU A 91 -3.38 -10.30 1.53
C GLU A 91 -4.34 -9.16 1.90
N SER A 92 -4.19 -8.57 3.08
CA SER A 92 -4.97 -7.41 3.50
C SER A 92 -4.79 -6.23 2.55
N ASN A 93 -3.56 -5.96 2.09
CA ASN A 93 -3.30 -4.90 1.13
C ASN A 93 -3.85 -5.22 -0.27
N ALA A 94 -3.85 -6.47 -0.72
CA ALA A 94 -4.43 -6.84 -2.01
C ALA A 94 -5.96 -6.69 -2.02
N TRP A 95 -6.63 -7.20 -0.98
CA TRP A 95 -8.10 -7.25 -0.94
C TRP A 95 -8.73 -5.98 -0.35
N GLN A 96 -8.25 -5.52 0.81
CA GLN A 96 -8.91 -4.44 1.54
C GLN A 96 -8.51 -3.06 1.01
N PHE A 97 -7.21 -2.80 0.80
CA PHE A 97 -6.77 -1.50 0.28
C PHE A 97 -7.32 -1.26 -1.14
N GLY A 98 -7.20 -2.26 -2.03
CA GLY A 98 -7.77 -2.20 -3.37
C GLY A 98 -9.29 -2.00 -3.35
N GLY A 99 -9.99 -2.74 -2.48
CA GLY A 99 -11.44 -2.62 -2.29
C GLY A 99 -11.88 -1.24 -1.82
N ILE A 100 -11.18 -0.62 -0.86
CA ILE A 100 -11.50 0.71 -0.34
C ILE A 100 -11.35 1.78 -1.43
N VAL A 101 -10.24 1.75 -2.17
CA VAL A 101 -10.01 2.72 -3.26
C VAL A 101 -11.05 2.55 -4.37
N TRP A 102 -11.32 1.31 -4.77
CA TRP A 102 -12.33 1.02 -5.79
C TRP A 102 -13.73 1.46 -5.34
N ALA A 103 -14.13 1.18 -4.10
CA ALA A 103 -15.43 1.59 -3.57
C ALA A 103 -15.57 3.12 -3.53
N GLY A 104 -14.50 3.83 -3.12
CA GLY A 104 -14.46 5.29 -3.15
C GLY A 104 -14.67 5.85 -4.55
N LEU A 105 -13.95 5.33 -5.55
CA LEU A 105 -14.11 5.69 -6.95
C LEU A 105 -15.51 5.38 -7.49
N PHE A 106 -16.04 4.20 -7.16
CA PHE A 106 -17.35 3.74 -7.63
C PHE A 106 -18.50 4.60 -7.08
N LEU A 107 -18.47 4.92 -5.78
CA LEU A 107 -19.44 5.80 -5.15
C LEU A 107 -19.36 7.22 -5.71
N ASP A 108 -18.14 7.73 -5.93
CA ASP A 108 -17.93 9.04 -6.53
C ASP A 108 -18.46 9.10 -7.96
N TYR A 109 -18.24 8.05 -8.74
CA TYR A 109 -18.78 7.92 -10.10
C TYR A 109 -20.32 7.92 -10.11
N ILE A 110 -20.97 7.11 -9.27
CA ILE A 110 -22.43 7.03 -9.21
C ILE A 110 -23.04 8.38 -8.83
N THR A 111 -22.49 9.02 -7.80
CA THR A 111 -22.99 10.32 -7.33
C THR A 111 -22.74 11.43 -8.33
N SER A 112 -21.61 11.39 -9.05
CA SER A 112 -21.30 12.35 -10.10
C SER A 112 -22.21 12.20 -11.32
N VAL A 113 -22.56 10.97 -11.72
CA VAL A 113 -23.47 10.70 -12.85
C VAL A 113 -24.91 11.14 -12.56
N HIS A 114 -25.36 11.08 -11.31
CA HIS A 114 -26.70 11.54 -10.93
C HIS A 114 -26.86 13.07 -10.87
N VAL A 115 -25.76 13.82 -10.95
CA VAL A 115 -25.76 15.29 -10.85
C VAL A 115 -25.71 15.96 -12.24
N TRP A 116 -25.63 15.18 -13.32
CA TRP A 116 -25.79 15.62 -14.71
C TRP A 116 -27.20 15.34 -15.23
#